data_AF-A0A2W7JTG8-F1
#
_entry.id   AF-A0A2W7JTG8-F1
#
_cell.length_a   1.000
_cell.length_b   1.000
_cell.length_c   1.000
_cell.angle_alpha   90.00
_cell.angle_beta   90.00
_cell.angle_gamma   90.00
#
_symmetry.space_group_name_H-M   'P 1'
#
loop_
_entity.id
_entity.type
_entity.pdbx_description
1 polymer ?
#
loop_
_entity_poly.entity_id
_entity_poly.type
_entity_poly.pdbx_seq_one_letter_code
_entity_poly.pdbx_strand_id
1 'polypeptide(L)'
;MYKLLGAAMALSLAGMVWADEGTDKLDNPKPLPDDVSLPLPCEGQMVFRYVYILAQGSLDDREISLGYPFSEGEAGYQQSFISGYRRDFINGQFTLKDLPKDWSKSITPLMPKTDANTPLKPMLYFIGKYEVTARQYAQVMAQAQSLASGEPAPACEALQAEIPQGMAGRLPKVKLSRFEAERFSAVYSAWLMKYHKDLLPVSGRGTSAEEGGLGFVRLPTEVEWEFAARGGQAVSRQDLEGRLFPRRLDGSESDGPLADWAVFNQVAGGTGQAARLMPIGTKLPNPIGLFDVIGNAAEMVQESFQLVHAGRRQGTYGGFVVKGGNYLEGEGTLFTGMRREYPLFAADGTEQNNETTGFRVAVGALSAPRSRYKELFAQWQKEGRLASLTDAIDDAQDPTKRLDSIIAASVDPRLQAELGLVNEELKRNVSLIAQQREEAAGNLIQSAALVAETVNNYNIRLTNLQKSRQQAVDAKDEASAKLFAMAIDNGRSALDGAVAIYIDNLATGTRYTDAVIQAQFQRIKEELERKPVLGKSLVTRATLFVRHVGDYRQQRRADPAAILKELLASNAQRS
;
A
#
# COMPACT_ATOMS: atom_id res chain seq x y z
N MET A 1 -41.48 -59.15 27.88
CA MET A 1 -40.51 -58.23 28.48
C MET A 1 -39.62 -57.68 27.38
N TYR A 2 -39.97 -56.53 26.80
CA TYR A 2 -39.17 -55.88 25.77
C TYR A 2 -38.88 -54.43 26.20
N LYS A 3 -37.59 -54.10 26.22
CA LYS A 3 -37.00 -52.82 26.64
C LYS A 3 -37.36 -51.71 25.64
N LEU A 4 -37.83 -50.58 26.15
CA LEU A 4 -37.87 -49.30 25.44
C LEU A 4 -36.50 -48.60 25.59
N LEU A 5 -35.85 -48.32 24.46
CA LEU A 5 -34.76 -47.35 24.35
C LEU A 5 -35.35 -46.02 23.86
N GLY A 6 -35.24 -44.97 24.69
CA GLY A 6 -35.55 -43.60 24.30
C GLY A 6 -34.35 -42.96 23.60
N ALA A 7 -34.57 -42.41 22.42
CA ALA A 7 -33.60 -41.58 21.70
C ALA A 7 -33.80 -40.11 22.09
N ALA A 8 -32.78 -39.50 22.68
CA ALA A 8 -32.71 -38.06 22.93
C ALA A 8 -32.21 -37.36 21.66
N MET A 9 -33.03 -36.46 21.12
CA MET A 9 -32.70 -35.62 19.96
C MET A 9 -32.14 -34.29 20.48
N ALA A 10 -30.83 -34.08 20.34
CA ALA A 10 -30.18 -32.81 20.69
C ALA A 10 -30.31 -31.83 19.51
N LEU A 11 -31.08 -30.76 19.68
CA LEU A 11 -31.10 -29.61 18.77
C LEU A 11 -29.86 -28.74 19.03
N SER A 12 -28.93 -28.73 18.07
CA SER A 12 -27.85 -27.74 17.99
C SER A 12 -28.37 -26.46 17.33
N LEU A 13 -28.63 -25.42 18.12
CA LEU A 13 -28.87 -24.06 17.63
C LEU A 13 -27.52 -23.42 17.27
N ALA A 14 -27.19 -23.39 15.98
CA ALA A 14 -26.16 -22.52 15.44
C ALA A 14 -26.73 -21.10 15.35
N GLY A 15 -26.31 -20.22 16.26
CA GLY A 15 -26.66 -18.80 16.22
C GLY A 15 -25.92 -18.10 15.07
N MET A 16 -26.63 -17.85 13.98
CA MET A 16 -26.23 -16.86 12.98
C MET A 16 -26.41 -15.48 13.63
N VAL A 17 -25.32 -14.81 13.98
CA VAL A 17 -25.35 -13.42 14.47
C VAL A 17 -25.60 -12.52 13.27
N TRP A 18 -26.82 -12.06 13.12
CA TRP A 18 -27.15 -10.96 12.22
C TRP A 18 -26.92 -9.68 13.03
N ALA A 19 -25.95 -8.87 12.62
CA ALA A 19 -25.78 -7.53 13.16
C ALA A 19 -27.05 -6.72 12.89
N ASP A 20 -27.64 -6.16 13.94
CA ASP A 20 -28.86 -5.34 13.86
C ASP A 20 -28.56 -4.05 13.06
N GLU A 21 -29.41 -3.69 12.08
CA GLU A 21 -29.24 -2.53 11.17
C GLU A 21 -29.02 -1.20 11.92
N GLY A 22 -29.43 -1.10 13.18
CA GLY A 22 -29.20 0.05 14.06
C GLY A 22 -27.76 0.16 14.59
N THR A 23 -27.08 -0.96 14.83
CA THR A 23 -25.69 -0.99 15.37
C THR A 23 -24.66 -0.62 14.31
N ASP A 24 -24.91 -0.99 13.04
CA ASP A 24 -24.00 -0.70 11.92
C ASP A 24 -23.82 0.81 11.70
N LYS A 25 -24.85 1.63 11.97
CA LYS A 25 -24.75 3.11 11.86
C LYS A 25 -23.93 3.79 12.96
N LEU A 26 -23.72 3.12 14.10
CA LEU A 26 -22.91 3.66 15.20
C LEU A 26 -21.42 3.43 14.95
N ASP A 27 -21.06 2.21 14.56
CA ASP A 27 -19.66 1.81 14.39
C ASP A 27 -19.15 1.94 12.94
N ASN A 28 -20.06 1.89 11.95
CA ASN A 28 -19.77 2.06 10.53
C ASN A 28 -20.78 2.98 9.83
N PRO A 29 -20.79 4.29 10.13
CA PRO A 29 -21.78 5.22 9.58
C PRO A 29 -21.76 5.36 8.05
N LYS A 30 -20.70 4.89 7.37
CA LYS A 30 -20.50 4.98 5.92
C LYS A 30 -20.04 3.62 5.35
N PRO A 31 -20.87 2.57 5.39
CA PRO A 31 -20.45 1.23 5.00
C PRO A 31 -19.98 1.18 3.54
N LEU A 32 -18.92 0.43 3.29
CA LEU A 32 -18.40 0.13 1.95
C LEU A 32 -18.47 -1.38 1.71
N PRO A 33 -18.69 -1.84 0.46
CA PRO A 33 -18.85 -3.28 0.15
C PRO A 33 -17.67 -4.17 0.54
N ASP A 34 -16.50 -3.56 0.66
CA ASP A 34 -15.21 -4.18 0.91
C ASP A 34 -14.66 -3.88 2.31
N ASP A 35 -15.51 -3.36 3.20
CA ASP A 35 -15.20 -3.28 4.62
C ASP A 35 -15.01 -4.70 5.21
N VAL A 36 -14.05 -4.81 6.12
CA VAL A 36 -13.90 -5.99 6.98
C VAL A 36 -13.93 -5.56 8.42
N SER A 37 -14.44 -6.42 9.31
CA SER A 37 -14.62 -6.04 10.71
C SER A 37 -14.23 -7.15 11.68
N LEU A 38 -13.94 -6.72 12.91
CA LEU A 38 -13.78 -7.57 14.09
C LEU A 38 -14.88 -7.19 15.11
N PRO A 39 -15.44 -8.17 15.83
CA PRO A 39 -16.52 -7.91 16.78
C PRO A 39 -16.01 -7.12 17.99
N LEU A 40 -16.91 -6.38 18.65
CA LEU A 40 -16.65 -5.73 19.93
C LEU A 40 -17.39 -6.43 21.08
N PRO A 41 -16.91 -6.28 22.34
CA PRO A 41 -17.69 -6.68 23.50
C PRO A 41 -19.04 -5.95 23.53
N CYS A 42 -20.10 -6.67 23.86
CA CYS A 42 -21.46 -6.13 23.98
C CYS A 42 -22.01 -5.51 22.70
N GLU A 43 -21.86 -6.26 21.62
CA GLU A 43 -22.35 -5.95 20.28
C GLU A 43 -21.66 -4.74 19.63
N GLY A 44 -21.61 -4.77 18.29
CA GLY A 44 -20.87 -3.78 17.52
C GLY A 44 -19.57 -4.33 16.95
N GLN A 45 -18.82 -3.44 16.32
CA GLN A 45 -17.68 -3.82 15.49
C GLN A 45 -16.60 -2.75 15.40
N MET A 46 -15.36 -3.19 15.22
CA MET A 46 -14.27 -2.37 14.74
C MET A 46 -14.09 -2.63 13.25
N VAL A 47 -14.26 -1.60 12.41
CA VAL A 47 -14.18 -1.72 10.95
C VAL A 47 -12.82 -1.30 10.44
N PHE A 48 -12.29 -2.04 9.47
CA PHE A 48 -10.97 -1.85 8.87
C PHE A 48 -11.07 -1.72 7.36
N ARG A 49 -10.11 -0.97 6.80
CA ARG A 49 -9.81 -0.94 5.37
C ARG A 49 -8.55 -1.76 5.11
N TYR A 50 -8.51 -2.42 3.96
CA TYR A 50 -7.31 -3.10 3.50
C TYR A 50 -6.39 -2.13 2.76
N VAL A 51 -5.09 -2.38 2.89
CA VAL A 51 -4.04 -1.77 2.07
C VAL A 51 -3.15 -2.89 1.57
N TYR A 52 -2.76 -2.87 0.29
CA TYR A 52 -1.83 -3.88 -0.25
C TYR A 52 -0.58 -3.25 -0.88
N ILE A 53 0.52 -3.98 -0.76
CA ILE A 53 1.80 -3.72 -1.41
C ILE A 53 2.11 -4.92 -2.31
N LEU A 54 2.57 -4.68 -3.54
CA LEU A 54 3.05 -5.75 -4.41
C LEU A 54 4.51 -6.07 -4.09
N ALA A 55 4.72 -7.24 -3.50
CA ALA A 55 6.02 -7.74 -3.07
C ALA A 55 6.14 -9.25 -3.35
N GLN A 56 7.37 -9.77 -3.41
CA GLN A 56 7.66 -11.19 -3.63
C GLN A 56 7.30 -12.06 -2.41
N GLY A 57 7.25 -11.46 -1.22
CA GLY A 57 7.20 -12.18 0.04
C GLY A 57 7.06 -11.29 1.26
N SER A 58 7.21 -11.91 2.43
CA SER A 58 7.26 -11.20 3.71
C SER A 58 8.59 -10.53 4.00
N LEU A 59 9.68 -10.95 3.34
CA LEU A 59 10.98 -10.32 3.51
C LEU A 59 11.20 -9.16 2.54
N ASP A 60 10.57 -9.20 1.36
CA ASP A 60 10.59 -8.13 0.37
C ASP A 60 9.79 -6.91 0.87
N ASP A 61 10.02 -5.74 0.29
CA ASP A 61 9.33 -4.51 0.64
C ASP A 61 9.28 -3.52 -0.54
N ARG A 62 8.64 -2.37 -0.31
CA ARG A 62 8.57 -1.28 -1.26
C ARG A 62 9.10 -0.01 -0.62
N GLU A 63 10.11 0.60 -1.25
CA GLU A 63 10.53 1.96 -0.91
C GLU A 63 9.40 2.95 -1.20
N ILE A 64 9.12 3.83 -0.24
CA ILE A 64 8.18 4.94 -0.35
C ILE A 64 8.78 6.22 0.20
N SER A 65 8.19 7.34 -0.20
CA SER A 65 8.52 8.66 0.30
C SER A 65 7.50 9.11 1.34
N LEU A 66 7.98 9.58 2.49
CA LEU A 66 7.19 10.11 3.59
C LEU A 66 7.59 11.56 3.88
N GLY A 67 6.75 12.26 4.65
CA GLY A 67 6.89 13.69 4.92
C GLY A 67 6.63 14.54 3.68
N TYR A 68 7.08 15.79 3.70
CA TYR A 68 6.84 16.72 2.61
C TYR A 68 8.11 17.52 2.28
N PRO A 69 8.51 17.63 0.99
CA PRO A 69 9.69 18.37 0.58
C PRO A 69 9.40 19.88 0.52
N PHE A 70 9.39 20.54 1.69
CA PHE A 70 9.16 21.98 1.76
C PHE A 70 10.16 22.77 0.92
N SER A 71 9.66 23.76 0.18
CA SER A 71 10.50 24.73 -0.52
C SER A 71 10.88 25.90 0.39
N GLU A 72 12.03 26.54 0.12
CA GLU A 72 12.41 27.76 0.84
C GLU A 72 11.34 28.85 0.63
N GLY A 73 10.91 29.48 1.74
CA GLY A 73 9.80 30.45 1.74
C GLY A 73 8.41 29.85 1.92
N GLU A 74 8.25 28.51 1.87
CA GLU A 74 6.98 27.85 2.15
C GLU A 74 6.70 27.77 3.65
N ALA A 75 5.42 27.92 4.04
CA ALA A 75 4.99 27.70 5.41
C ALA A 75 5.27 26.24 5.83
N GLY A 76 6.07 26.08 6.89
CA GLY A 76 6.54 24.78 7.38
C GLY A 76 7.98 24.42 6.98
N TYR A 77 8.65 25.21 6.13
CA TYR A 77 10.05 24.95 5.73
C TYR A 77 11.01 24.80 6.91
N GLN A 78 10.89 25.68 7.91
CA GLN A 78 11.69 25.62 9.13
C GLN A 78 11.39 24.38 10.00
N GLN A 79 10.34 23.62 9.70
CA GLN A 79 9.98 22.37 10.37
C GLN A 79 10.34 21.14 9.51
N SER A 80 11.18 21.29 8.47
CA SER A 80 11.63 20.18 7.63
C SER A 80 12.37 19.09 8.42
N PHE A 81 13.03 19.44 9.52
CA PHE A 81 13.63 18.44 10.42
C PHE A 81 12.59 17.62 11.22
N ILE A 82 11.32 18.07 11.25
CA ILE A 82 10.21 17.35 11.89
C ILE A 82 9.47 16.54 10.83
N SER A 83 8.90 17.22 9.82
CA SER A 83 7.95 16.64 8.86
C SER A 83 8.47 16.62 7.43
N GLY A 84 9.77 16.85 7.23
CA GLY A 84 10.39 16.89 5.91
C GLY A 84 10.43 15.54 5.23
N TYR A 85 10.75 15.59 3.94
CA TYR A 85 10.92 14.42 3.10
C TYR A 85 11.91 13.40 3.69
N ARG A 86 11.51 12.13 3.70
CA ARG A 86 12.38 10.99 4.00
C ARG A 86 11.96 9.75 3.23
N ARG A 87 12.91 8.85 2.98
CA ARG A 87 12.63 7.51 2.45
C ARG A 87 12.35 6.56 3.59
N ASP A 88 11.44 5.63 3.35
CA ASP A 88 11.12 4.52 4.25
C ASP A 88 10.64 3.31 3.42
N PHE A 89 10.39 2.19 4.08
CA PHE A 89 9.99 0.95 3.42
C PHE A 89 8.70 0.41 3.99
N ILE A 90 7.83 -0.11 3.13
CA ILE A 90 6.54 -0.65 3.53
C ILE A 90 6.28 -2.01 2.87
N ASN A 91 5.68 -2.92 3.65
CA ASN A 91 5.09 -4.14 3.14
C ASN A 91 3.86 -4.52 4.00
N GLY A 92 2.98 -5.35 3.46
CA GLY A 92 1.92 -5.98 4.23
C GLY A 92 2.39 -7.28 4.90
N GLN A 93 1.68 -7.69 5.94
CA GLN A 93 2.02 -8.91 6.69
C GLN A 93 1.25 -10.15 6.22
N PHE A 94 0.13 -9.96 5.52
CA PHE A 94 -0.81 -11.02 5.16
C PHE A 94 -0.91 -11.19 3.65
N THR A 95 -1.01 -12.42 3.17
CA THR A 95 -1.50 -12.76 1.83
C THR A 95 -3.00 -13.06 1.93
N LEU A 96 -3.68 -13.21 0.78
CA LEU A 96 -5.07 -13.65 0.75
C LEU A 96 -5.31 -14.98 1.51
N LYS A 97 -4.35 -15.90 1.49
CA LYS A 97 -4.46 -17.20 2.18
C LYS A 97 -4.38 -17.10 3.71
N ASP A 98 -3.93 -15.97 4.23
CA ASP A 98 -3.81 -15.72 5.67
C ASP A 98 -5.10 -15.19 6.29
N LEU A 99 -6.03 -14.74 5.45
CA LEU A 99 -7.25 -14.10 5.87
C LEU A 99 -8.30 -15.12 6.34
N PRO A 100 -9.17 -14.73 7.28
CA PRO A 100 -10.42 -15.45 7.54
C PRO A 100 -11.27 -15.56 6.26
N LYS A 101 -12.15 -16.57 6.19
CA LYS A 101 -12.96 -16.85 4.99
C LYS A 101 -13.77 -15.64 4.53
N ASP A 102 -14.41 -14.94 5.46
CA ASP A 102 -15.27 -13.80 5.14
C ASP A 102 -14.47 -12.62 4.59
N TRP A 103 -13.30 -12.33 5.19
CA TRP A 103 -12.41 -11.28 4.70
C TRP A 103 -11.84 -11.63 3.32
N SER A 104 -11.41 -12.88 3.12
CA SER A 104 -10.94 -13.32 1.80
C SER A 104 -12.05 -13.20 0.75
N LYS A 105 -13.29 -13.54 1.09
CA LYS A 105 -14.43 -13.43 0.16
C LYS A 105 -14.64 -11.98 -0.29
N SER A 106 -14.57 -11.01 0.63
CA SER A 106 -14.75 -9.59 0.32
C SER A 106 -13.56 -9.00 -0.46
N ILE A 107 -12.33 -9.41 -0.13
CA ILE A 107 -11.11 -8.75 -0.63
C ILE A 107 -10.56 -9.40 -1.91
N THR A 108 -10.66 -10.72 -2.08
CA THR A 108 -10.12 -11.43 -3.25
C THR A 108 -10.56 -10.82 -4.59
N PRO A 109 -11.84 -10.43 -4.80
CA PRO A 109 -12.27 -9.81 -6.06
C PRO A 109 -11.61 -8.46 -6.38
N LEU A 110 -11.03 -7.80 -5.37
CA LEU A 110 -10.45 -6.46 -5.46
C LEU A 110 -8.93 -6.50 -5.59
N MET A 111 -8.32 -7.69 -5.53
CA MET A 111 -6.88 -7.84 -5.68
C MET A 111 -6.47 -7.84 -7.15
N PRO A 112 -5.25 -7.37 -7.44
CA PRO A 112 -4.60 -7.61 -8.73
C PRO A 112 -4.71 -9.07 -9.13
N LYS A 113 -5.02 -9.34 -10.40
CA LYS A 113 -5.04 -10.71 -10.91
C LYS A 113 -3.59 -11.23 -10.96
N THR A 114 -3.28 -12.17 -10.09
CA THR A 114 -2.00 -12.89 -10.07
C THR A 114 -2.20 -14.31 -10.60
N ASP A 115 -1.33 -14.76 -11.51
CA ASP A 115 -1.21 -16.16 -11.91
C ASP A 115 0.10 -16.79 -11.38
N ALA A 116 0.33 -18.07 -11.69
CA ALA A 116 1.53 -18.78 -11.23
C ALA A 116 2.85 -18.20 -11.75
N ASN A 117 2.81 -17.39 -12.80
CA ASN A 117 3.97 -16.76 -13.43
C ASN A 117 4.16 -15.31 -12.98
N THR A 118 3.26 -14.81 -12.13
CA THR A 118 3.28 -13.44 -11.64
C THR A 118 4.21 -13.35 -10.41
N PRO A 119 5.32 -12.59 -10.48
CA PRO A 119 6.38 -12.63 -9.46
C PRO A 119 6.01 -11.91 -8.16
N LEU A 120 5.10 -10.92 -8.20
CA LEU A 120 4.66 -10.17 -7.03
C LEU A 120 3.25 -10.59 -6.62
N LYS A 121 3.03 -10.70 -5.31
CA LYS A 121 1.74 -10.97 -4.69
C LYS A 121 1.29 -9.76 -3.87
N PRO A 122 -0.04 -9.52 -3.74
CA PRO A 122 -0.56 -8.51 -2.84
C PRO A 122 -0.33 -8.94 -1.39
N MET A 123 0.55 -8.21 -0.73
CA MET A 123 0.83 -8.29 0.70
C MET A 123 -0.01 -7.21 1.40
N LEU A 124 -0.92 -7.65 2.26
CA LEU A 124 -1.97 -6.86 2.88
C LEU A 124 -1.61 -6.48 4.33
N TYR A 125 -2.01 -5.27 4.72
CA TYR A 125 -2.23 -4.91 6.11
C TYR A 125 -3.59 -4.23 6.26
N PHE A 126 -4.06 -4.10 7.50
CA PHE A 126 -5.39 -3.59 7.81
C PHE A 126 -5.28 -2.44 8.79
N ILE A 127 -5.97 -1.35 8.51
CA ILE A 127 -6.00 -0.16 9.35
C ILE A 127 -7.45 0.24 9.58
N GLY A 128 -7.77 0.67 10.80
CA GLY A 128 -9.11 1.05 11.22
C GLY A 128 -9.65 2.10 10.26
N LYS A 129 -10.91 1.98 9.88
CA LYS A 129 -11.57 2.87 8.91
C LYS A 129 -11.77 4.28 9.48
N TYR A 130 -12.01 4.34 10.78
CA TYR A 130 -12.22 5.54 11.57
C TYR A 130 -11.24 5.58 12.75
N GLU A 131 -11.18 6.73 13.44
CA GLU A 131 -10.60 6.81 14.79
C GLU A 131 -11.39 5.91 15.76
N VAL A 132 -10.75 5.41 16.81
CA VAL A 132 -11.45 4.67 17.87
C VAL A 132 -12.40 5.61 18.60
N THR A 133 -13.68 5.25 18.67
CA THR A 133 -14.70 6.10 19.28
C THR A 133 -14.78 5.94 20.80
N ALA A 134 -15.42 6.90 21.47
CA ALA A 134 -15.67 6.85 22.90
C ALA A 134 -16.46 5.58 23.31
N ARG A 135 -17.43 5.16 22.49
CA ARG A 135 -18.18 3.91 22.68
C ARG A 135 -17.27 2.68 22.59
N GLN A 136 -16.51 2.56 21.51
CA GLN A 136 -15.62 1.41 21.28
C GLN A 136 -14.56 1.30 22.37
N TYR A 137 -13.99 2.43 22.79
CA TYR A 137 -13.03 2.48 23.90
C TYR A 137 -13.64 1.93 25.20
N ALA A 138 -14.84 2.39 25.58
CA ALA A 138 -15.51 1.93 26.79
C ALA A 138 -15.82 0.42 26.76
N GLN A 139 -16.33 -0.10 25.63
CA GLN A 139 -16.65 -1.52 25.46
C GLN A 139 -15.43 -2.43 25.68
N VAL A 140 -14.29 -2.07 25.07
CA VAL A 140 -13.05 -2.84 25.20
C VAL A 140 -12.49 -2.72 26.61
N MET A 141 -12.38 -1.50 27.14
CA MET A 141 -11.70 -1.28 28.42
C MET A 141 -12.47 -1.85 29.61
N ALA A 142 -13.79 -2.00 29.51
CA ALA A 142 -14.59 -2.75 30.47
C ALA A 142 -14.13 -4.21 30.67
N GLN A 143 -13.46 -4.80 29.67
CA GLN A 143 -12.96 -6.18 29.74
C GLN A 143 -11.62 -6.31 30.45
N ALA A 144 -10.93 -5.20 30.72
CA ALA A 144 -9.54 -5.21 31.21
C ALA A 144 -9.37 -5.96 32.52
N GLN A 145 -10.29 -5.78 33.48
CA GLN A 145 -10.25 -6.44 34.79
C GLN A 145 -10.53 -7.94 34.68
N SER A 146 -11.57 -8.34 33.94
CA SER A 146 -11.92 -9.75 33.71
C SER A 146 -10.78 -10.52 33.04
N LEU A 147 -10.13 -9.92 32.05
CA LEU A 147 -9.01 -10.54 31.35
C LEU A 147 -7.74 -10.64 32.23
N ALA A 148 -7.53 -9.69 33.14
CA ALA A 148 -6.37 -9.70 34.04
C ALA A 148 -6.53 -10.67 35.21
N SER A 149 -7.73 -10.75 35.79
CA SER A 149 -8.02 -11.56 36.99
C SER A 149 -8.53 -12.97 36.66
N GLY A 150 -9.06 -13.19 35.46
CA GLY A 150 -9.77 -14.42 35.10
C GLY A 150 -11.24 -14.43 35.54
N GLU A 151 -11.74 -13.35 36.16
CA GLU A 151 -13.15 -13.19 36.50
C GLU A 151 -14.06 -13.23 35.26
N PRO A 152 -15.36 -13.57 35.41
CA PRO A 152 -16.31 -13.53 34.30
C PRO A 152 -16.34 -12.17 33.62
N ALA A 153 -16.53 -12.17 32.30
CA ALA A 153 -16.73 -10.93 31.55
C ALA A 153 -17.97 -10.19 32.10
N PRO A 154 -17.91 -8.85 32.22
CA PRO A 154 -19.05 -8.08 32.69
C PRO A 154 -20.27 -8.27 31.78
N ALA A 155 -21.45 -8.39 32.39
CA ALA A 155 -22.72 -8.54 31.68
C ALA A 155 -23.01 -7.30 30.82
N CYS A 156 -23.49 -7.50 29.60
CA CYS A 156 -23.63 -6.42 28.64
C CYS A 156 -24.71 -5.43 29.01
N GLU A 157 -25.78 -5.87 29.67
CA GLU A 157 -26.83 -4.99 30.17
C GLU A 157 -26.29 -3.99 31.20
N ALA A 158 -25.36 -4.43 32.06
CA ALA A 158 -24.71 -3.57 33.04
C ALA A 158 -23.75 -2.57 32.36
N LEU A 159 -22.98 -3.01 31.36
CA LEU A 159 -22.07 -2.15 30.63
C LEU A 159 -22.78 -1.11 29.76
N GLN A 160 -23.93 -1.45 29.19
CA GLN A 160 -24.65 -0.58 28.25
C GLN A 160 -25.07 0.75 28.88
N ALA A 161 -25.27 0.78 30.21
CA ALA A 161 -25.58 1.98 30.98
C ALA A 161 -24.38 2.95 31.11
N GLU A 162 -23.16 2.43 31.07
CA GLU A 162 -21.92 3.21 31.22
C GLU A 162 -21.28 3.57 29.86
N ILE A 163 -21.59 2.81 28.82
CA ILE A 163 -21.09 3.05 27.46
C ILE A 163 -21.76 4.31 26.87
N PRO A 164 -20.98 5.31 26.39
CA PRO A 164 -21.54 6.47 25.72
C PRO A 164 -22.38 6.10 24.50
N GLN A 165 -23.58 6.67 24.40
CA GLN A 165 -24.55 6.37 23.34
C GLN A 165 -24.73 7.52 22.34
N GLY A 166 -25.38 7.22 21.21
CA GLY A 166 -25.74 8.21 20.20
C GLY A 166 -24.54 9.00 19.66
N MET A 167 -24.70 10.32 19.52
CA MET A 167 -23.65 11.19 18.96
C MET A 167 -22.40 11.25 19.84
N ALA A 168 -22.55 11.24 21.17
CA ALA A 168 -21.42 11.25 22.10
C ALA A 168 -20.60 9.96 22.01
N GLY A 169 -21.25 8.81 21.81
CA GLY A 169 -20.58 7.53 21.60
C GLY A 169 -19.76 7.46 20.33
N ARG A 170 -20.13 8.23 19.29
CA ARG A 170 -19.45 8.26 17.99
C ARG A 170 -18.32 9.28 17.90
N LEU A 171 -18.09 10.10 18.91
CA LEU A 171 -16.93 11.00 18.93
C LEU A 171 -15.65 10.17 19.06
N PRO A 172 -14.53 10.58 18.42
CA PRO A 172 -13.24 9.94 18.65
C PRO A 172 -12.88 10.04 20.13
N LYS A 173 -12.32 8.96 20.69
CA LYS A 173 -11.83 8.96 22.06
C LYS A 173 -10.50 9.72 22.10
N VAL A 174 -10.55 10.91 22.68
CA VAL A 174 -9.39 11.77 22.96
C VAL A 174 -9.07 11.81 24.45
N LYS A 175 -8.09 12.65 24.83
CA LYS A 175 -7.62 12.80 26.21
C LYS A 175 -7.09 11.49 26.76
N LEU A 176 -6.27 10.86 25.93
CA LEU A 176 -5.59 9.62 26.23
C LEU A 176 -4.09 9.86 26.32
N SER A 177 -3.44 9.10 27.19
CA SER A 177 -2.01 8.89 27.13
C SER A 177 -1.63 7.86 26.05
N ARG A 178 -0.35 7.84 25.73
CA ARG A 178 0.22 6.81 24.86
C ARG A 178 -0.01 5.40 25.43
N PHE A 179 0.15 5.23 26.73
CA PHE A 179 0.01 3.95 27.41
C PHE A 179 -1.44 3.47 27.44
N GLU A 180 -2.41 4.39 27.56
CA GLU A 180 -3.83 4.05 27.50
C GLU A 180 -4.25 3.53 26.12
N ALA A 181 -3.72 4.10 25.03
CA ALA A 181 -3.99 3.63 23.67
C ALA A 181 -3.35 2.24 23.40
N GLU A 182 -2.13 2.02 23.89
CA GLU A 182 -1.48 0.70 23.86
C GLU A 182 -2.22 -0.32 24.72
N ARG A 183 -2.71 0.10 25.90
CA ARG A 183 -3.50 -0.74 26.79
C ARG A 183 -4.81 -1.16 26.14
N PHE A 184 -5.52 -0.26 25.46
CA PHE A 184 -6.69 -0.60 24.66
C PHE A 184 -6.36 -1.69 23.64
N SER A 185 -5.27 -1.53 22.89
CA SER A 185 -4.85 -2.50 21.87
C SER A 185 -4.55 -3.88 22.48
N ALA A 186 -3.90 -3.91 23.64
CA ALA A 186 -3.61 -5.14 24.37
C ALA A 186 -4.88 -5.84 24.90
N VAL A 187 -5.80 -5.07 25.49
CA VAL A 187 -7.08 -5.59 26.01
C VAL A 187 -7.94 -6.12 24.87
N TYR A 188 -8.05 -5.38 23.76
CA TYR A 188 -8.85 -5.82 22.63
C TYR A 188 -8.27 -7.07 21.97
N SER A 189 -6.96 -7.13 21.79
CA SER A 189 -6.27 -8.32 21.29
C SER A 189 -6.53 -9.54 22.17
N ALA A 190 -6.37 -9.41 23.49
CA ALA A 190 -6.60 -10.50 24.43
C ALA A 190 -8.07 -10.97 24.41
N TRP A 191 -9.02 -10.04 24.33
CA TRP A 191 -10.44 -10.37 24.21
C TRP A 191 -10.75 -11.13 22.92
N LEU A 192 -10.26 -10.64 21.77
CA LEU A 192 -10.43 -11.30 20.47
C LEU A 192 -9.80 -12.70 20.46
N MET A 193 -8.60 -12.86 21.02
CA MET A 193 -7.94 -14.17 21.10
C MET A 193 -8.69 -15.15 21.99
N LYS A 194 -9.35 -14.67 23.05
CA LYS A 194 -10.11 -15.52 23.98
C LYS A 194 -11.46 -15.95 23.41
N TYR A 195 -12.18 -15.04 22.74
CA TYR A 195 -13.58 -15.27 22.35
C TYR A 195 -13.82 -15.38 20.84
N HIS A 196 -12.92 -14.86 20.00
CA HIS A 196 -13.11 -14.71 18.56
C HIS A 196 -11.85 -15.06 17.75
N LYS A 197 -11.05 -16.02 18.23
CA LYS A 197 -9.75 -16.40 17.64
C LYS A 197 -9.84 -16.72 16.14
N ASP A 198 -10.92 -17.40 15.72
CA ASP A 198 -11.10 -17.85 14.33
C ASP A 198 -11.35 -16.70 13.33
N LEU A 199 -11.72 -15.52 13.83
CA LEU A 199 -11.96 -14.31 13.04
C LEU A 199 -10.69 -13.49 12.81
N LEU A 200 -9.57 -13.84 13.45
CA LEU A 200 -8.30 -13.12 13.28
C LEU A 200 -7.52 -13.66 12.07
N PRO A 201 -6.90 -12.81 11.23
CA PRO A 201 -5.96 -13.29 10.23
C PRO A 201 -4.77 -13.99 10.89
N VAL A 202 -4.15 -14.92 10.18
CA VAL A 202 -3.00 -15.69 10.70
C VAL A 202 -1.90 -15.65 9.66
N SER A 203 -0.80 -14.93 9.92
CA SER A 203 0.35 -14.90 9.02
C SER A 203 0.98 -16.30 8.94
N GLY A 204 0.96 -16.89 7.74
CA GLY A 204 1.43 -18.26 7.49
C GLY A 204 0.32 -19.32 7.56
N ARG A 205 -0.95 -18.92 7.65
CA ARG A 205 -2.12 -19.83 7.70
C ARG A 205 -2.12 -20.85 6.57
N GLY A 206 -1.73 -20.41 5.36
CA GLY A 206 -1.72 -21.26 4.16
C GLY A 206 -0.74 -22.44 4.24
N THR A 207 0.23 -22.40 5.17
CA THR A 207 1.16 -23.50 5.46
C THR A 207 0.75 -24.22 6.73
N SER A 208 0.64 -23.49 7.86
CA SER A 208 0.22 -24.02 9.15
C SER A 208 -0.37 -22.89 10.00
N ALA A 209 -1.64 -23.00 10.37
CA ALA A 209 -2.31 -22.02 11.22
C ALA A 209 -1.81 -22.07 12.68
N GLU A 210 -1.48 -23.26 13.19
CA GLU A 210 -1.01 -23.44 14.57
C GLU A 210 0.40 -22.87 14.78
N GLU A 211 1.24 -22.96 13.75
CA GLU A 211 2.58 -22.37 13.72
C GLU A 211 2.60 -20.98 13.08
N GLY A 212 1.42 -20.42 12.81
CA GLY A 212 1.21 -19.11 12.24
C GLY A 212 1.34 -17.97 13.25
N GLY A 213 1.55 -16.77 12.74
CA GLY A 213 1.48 -15.54 13.53
C GLY A 213 0.03 -15.10 13.63
N LEU A 214 -0.66 -15.42 14.73
CA LEU A 214 -2.02 -14.95 14.98
C LEU A 214 -2.06 -13.41 14.98
N GLY A 215 -3.06 -12.87 14.28
CA GLY A 215 -3.29 -11.44 14.20
C GLY A 215 -3.62 -10.84 15.56
N PHE A 216 -3.20 -9.60 15.78
CA PHE A 216 -3.48 -8.83 16.98
C PHE A 216 -3.65 -7.35 16.63
N VAL A 217 -4.37 -6.63 17.50
CA VAL A 217 -4.63 -5.20 17.34
C VAL A 217 -3.48 -4.41 17.96
N ARG A 218 -3.03 -3.37 17.26
CA ARG A 218 -1.99 -2.44 17.71
C ARG A 218 -2.26 -1.05 17.16
N LEU A 219 -1.45 -0.08 17.57
CA LEU A 219 -1.37 1.20 16.86
C LEU A 219 -0.71 0.99 15.49
N PRO A 220 -1.15 1.71 14.44
CA PRO A 220 -0.47 1.66 13.15
C PRO A 220 0.95 2.20 13.29
N THR A 221 1.88 1.70 12.48
CA THR A 221 3.18 2.38 12.34
C THR A 221 2.98 3.71 11.62
N GLU A 222 3.93 4.64 11.76
CA GLU A 222 3.90 5.91 11.06
C GLU A 222 3.88 5.70 9.54
N VAL A 223 4.64 4.71 9.06
CA VAL A 223 4.72 4.35 7.65
C VAL A 223 3.37 3.82 7.14
N GLU A 224 2.75 2.89 7.87
CA GLU A 224 1.43 2.34 7.54
C GLU A 224 0.36 3.43 7.54
N TRP A 225 0.39 4.30 8.55
CA TRP A 225 -0.56 5.40 8.70
C TRP A 225 -0.46 6.38 7.53
N GLU A 226 0.75 6.85 7.23
CA GLU A 226 0.95 7.90 6.25
C GLU A 226 0.75 7.39 4.82
N PHE A 227 1.19 6.17 4.51
CA PHE A 227 0.91 5.54 3.21
C PHE A 227 -0.59 5.39 3.00
N ALA A 228 -1.32 4.91 4.01
CA ALA A 228 -2.78 4.77 3.93
C ALA A 228 -3.48 6.14 3.83
N ALA A 229 -3.06 7.13 4.62
CA ALA A 229 -3.62 8.48 4.62
C ALA A 229 -3.46 9.19 3.27
N ARG A 230 -2.34 8.97 2.56
CA ARG A 230 -2.06 9.49 1.21
C ARG A 230 -2.89 8.82 0.10
N GLY A 231 -3.62 7.75 0.40
CA GLY A 231 -4.41 6.97 -0.57
C GLY A 231 -3.73 5.68 -1.03
N GLY A 232 -2.56 5.35 -0.47
CA GLY A 232 -1.89 4.05 -0.60
C GLY A 232 -1.89 3.46 -2.01
N GLN A 233 -2.43 2.27 -2.13
CA GLN A 233 -2.52 1.54 -3.39
C GLN A 233 -3.50 2.15 -4.40
N ALA A 234 -4.39 3.08 -4.04
CA ALA A 234 -5.42 3.58 -4.95
C ALA A 234 -4.95 4.73 -5.84
N VAL A 235 -3.79 5.33 -5.54
CA VAL A 235 -3.31 6.55 -6.21
C VAL A 235 -1.99 6.31 -6.95
N SER A 236 -1.55 7.27 -7.76
CA SER A 236 -0.26 7.17 -8.49
C SER A 236 0.94 7.43 -7.56
N ARG A 237 2.16 7.08 -8.00
CA ARG A 237 3.40 7.42 -7.26
C ARG A 237 3.51 8.93 -7.04
N GLN A 238 3.15 9.72 -8.04
CA GLN A 238 3.17 11.18 -7.96
C GLN A 238 2.15 11.74 -6.95
N ASP A 239 0.94 11.18 -6.91
CA ASP A 239 -0.08 11.63 -5.94
C ASP A 239 0.33 11.29 -4.50
N LEU A 240 1.05 10.19 -4.27
CA LEU A 240 1.62 9.87 -2.96
C LEU A 240 2.62 10.93 -2.48
N GLU A 241 3.27 11.67 -3.37
CA GLU A 241 4.22 12.74 -3.02
C GLU A 241 3.53 14.08 -2.70
N GLY A 242 2.21 14.17 -2.92
CA GLY A 242 1.42 15.36 -2.66
C GLY A 242 1.41 15.77 -1.19
N ARG A 243 1.14 17.07 -0.94
CA ARG A 243 0.96 17.61 0.42
C ARG A 243 -0.25 16.95 1.12
N LEU A 244 -1.35 16.81 0.38
CA LEU A 244 -2.57 16.12 0.81
C LEU A 244 -2.84 14.97 -0.15
N PHE A 245 -3.68 14.02 0.27
CA PHE A 245 -4.20 13.00 -0.63
C PHE A 245 -5.05 13.65 -1.75
N PRO A 246 -5.16 13.02 -2.93
CA PRO A 246 -5.96 13.56 -4.03
C PRO A 246 -7.45 13.55 -3.68
N ARG A 247 -8.15 14.65 -4.00
CA ARG A 247 -9.57 14.90 -3.66
C ARG A 247 -10.33 15.50 -4.84
N ARG A 248 -9.97 15.09 -6.06
CA ARG A 248 -10.61 15.58 -7.28
C ARG A 248 -12.06 15.12 -7.31
N LEU A 249 -12.94 16.06 -7.61
CA LEU A 249 -14.36 15.80 -7.82
C LEU A 249 -14.59 15.41 -9.29
N ASP A 250 -15.61 14.59 -9.55
CA ASP A 250 -15.98 14.20 -10.91
C ASP A 250 -16.29 15.45 -11.75
N GLY A 251 -15.61 15.56 -12.90
CA GLY A 251 -15.72 16.73 -13.79
C GLY A 251 -14.92 17.96 -13.35
N SER A 252 -14.10 17.87 -12.30
CA SER A 252 -13.20 18.94 -11.85
C SER A 252 -11.75 18.70 -12.25
N GLU A 253 -11.08 19.76 -12.69
CA GLU A 253 -9.63 19.76 -12.97
C GLU A 253 -8.78 19.94 -11.69
N SER A 254 -9.41 20.29 -10.56
CA SER A 254 -8.74 20.53 -9.27
C SER A 254 -9.35 19.74 -8.12
N ASP A 255 -8.59 19.59 -7.04
CA ASP A 255 -9.10 19.06 -5.77
C ASP A 255 -10.22 19.94 -5.20
N GLY A 256 -11.19 19.30 -4.55
CA GLY A 256 -12.23 19.98 -3.79
C GLY A 256 -11.70 20.63 -2.50
N PRO A 257 -12.47 21.52 -1.85
CA PRO A 257 -12.05 22.20 -0.63
C PRO A 257 -11.81 21.19 0.51
N LEU A 258 -10.76 21.38 1.32
CA LEU A 258 -10.40 20.43 2.38
C LEU A 258 -11.54 20.23 3.40
N ALA A 259 -12.38 21.25 3.59
CA ALA A 259 -13.53 21.24 4.48
C ALA A 259 -14.53 20.09 4.24
N ASP A 260 -14.59 19.53 3.04
CA ASP A 260 -15.49 18.40 2.74
C ASP A 260 -14.91 17.05 3.21
N TRP A 261 -13.59 16.99 3.44
CA TRP A 261 -12.85 15.78 3.86
C TRP A 261 -12.29 15.82 5.28
N ALA A 262 -12.17 17.01 5.87
CA ALA A 262 -11.52 17.20 7.17
C ALA A 262 -12.34 18.06 8.13
N VAL A 263 -12.12 17.84 9.42
CA VAL A 263 -12.67 18.65 10.52
C VAL A 263 -11.53 19.46 11.13
N PHE A 264 -11.56 20.78 10.95
CA PHE A 264 -10.49 21.68 11.39
C PHE A 264 -11.05 23.06 11.72
N ASN A 265 -10.20 23.95 12.26
CA ASN A 265 -10.59 25.30 12.63
C ASN A 265 -10.65 26.21 11.39
N GLN A 266 -11.86 26.57 10.97
CA GLN A 266 -12.10 27.42 9.81
C GLN A 266 -12.13 28.90 10.20
N VAL A 267 -11.03 29.61 9.94
CA VAL A 267 -10.89 31.04 10.27
C VAL A 267 -11.54 31.95 9.21
N ALA A 268 -11.60 31.52 7.94
CA ALA A 268 -12.20 32.28 6.83
C ALA A 268 -13.40 31.51 6.26
N GLY A 269 -14.54 32.20 6.06
CA GLY A 269 -15.76 31.59 5.49
C GLY A 269 -16.48 30.57 6.37
N GLY A 270 -16.07 30.41 7.64
CA GLY A 270 -16.66 29.48 8.60
C GLY A 270 -18.07 29.88 9.03
N THR A 271 -18.83 28.90 9.53
CA THR A 271 -20.23 29.06 9.98
C THR A 271 -20.40 29.91 11.25
N GLY A 272 -19.31 30.43 11.83
CA GLY A 272 -19.29 31.07 13.15
C GLY A 272 -19.34 30.10 14.33
N GLN A 273 -19.37 28.78 14.08
CA GLN A 273 -19.33 27.77 15.14
C GLN A 273 -17.90 27.54 15.63
N ALA A 274 -17.75 27.43 16.95
CA ALA A 274 -16.47 27.07 17.56
C ALA A 274 -15.99 25.70 17.07
N ALA A 275 -14.71 25.59 16.79
CA ALA A 275 -14.06 24.33 16.42
C ALA A 275 -14.31 23.28 17.51
N ARG A 276 -14.77 22.09 17.11
CA ARG A 276 -15.08 20.99 18.02
C ARG A 276 -14.86 19.64 17.34
N LEU A 277 -14.69 18.61 18.15
CA LEU A 277 -14.75 17.22 17.69
C LEU A 277 -16.10 16.93 17.04
N MET A 278 -16.05 16.10 15.99
CA MET A 278 -17.22 15.64 15.26
C MET A 278 -17.30 14.11 15.33
N PRO A 279 -18.50 13.53 15.24
CA PRO A 279 -18.63 12.09 15.10
C PRO A 279 -17.87 11.59 13.88
N ILE A 280 -17.32 10.38 14.00
CA ILE A 280 -16.61 9.71 12.91
C ILE A 280 -17.49 9.62 11.65
N GLY A 281 -16.84 9.69 10.49
CA GLY A 281 -17.49 9.50 9.18
C GLY A 281 -18.47 10.62 8.79
N THR A 282 -18.31 11.82 9.35
CA THR A 282 -19.12 13.00 8.99
C THR A 282 -18.60 13.69 7.73
N LYS A 283 -17.32 13.52 7.40
CA LYS A 283 -16.67 14.03 6.18
C LYS A 283 -16.52 12.96 5.11
N LEU A 284 -16.04 13.33 3.94
CA LEU A 284 -15.73 12.41 2.84
C LEU A 284 -14.43 11.62 3.13
N PRO A 285 -14.33 10.37 2.66
CA PRO A 285 -13.14 9.57 2.85
C PRO A 285 -12.02 9.94 1.88
N ASN A 286 -10.80 9.51 2.20
CA ASN A 286 -9.68 9.49 1.27
C ASN A 286 -9.85 8.37 0.21
N PRO A 287 -8.94 8.25 -0.79
CA PRO A 287 -9.08 7.32 -1.92
C PRO A 287 -9.22 5.83 -1.58
N ILE A 288 -8.81 5.39 -0.39
CA ILE A 288 -8.94 3.98 0.06
C ILE A 288 -10.10 3.78 1.04
N GLY A 289 -10.92 4.81 1.28
CA GLY A 289 -12.09 4.73 2.15
C GLY A 289 -11.80 5.01 3.62
N LEU A 290 -10.66 5.63 3.96
CA LEU A 290 -10.40 6.08 5.33
C LEU A 290 -11.02 7.44 5.59
N PHE A 291 -11.64 7.57 6.75
CA PHE A 291 -12.25 8.81 7.21
C PHE A 291 -11.39 9.46 8.28
N ASP A 292 -11.54 10.78 8.38
CA ASP A 292 -10.99 11.59 9.47
C ASP A 292 -9.44 11.50 9.57
N VAL A 293 -8.76 11.17 8.46
CA VAL A 293 -7.28 11.07 8.40
C VAL A 293 -6.58 12.43 8.51
N ILE A 294 -7.30 13.52 8.26
CA ILE A 294 -6.84 14.89 8.47
C ILE A 294 -7.88 15.61 9.33
N GLY A 295 -7.41 16.20 10.43
CA GLY A 295 -8.28 16.88 11.39
C GLY A 295 -9.00 15.93 12.34
N ASN A 296 -10.16 16.34 12.85
CA ASN A 296 -10.91 15.69 13.92
C ASN A 296 -10.03 15.43 15.16
N ALA A 297 -9.58 14.21 15.44
CA ALA A 297 -8.59 13.92 16.46
C ALA A 297 -7.22 13.62 15.85
N ALA A 298 -6.17 14.14 16.46
CA ALA A 298 -4.82 13.77 16.08
C ALA A 298 -4.53 12.33 16.53
N GLU A 299 -3.80 11.56 15.74
CA GLU A 299 -3.72 10.10 15.92
C GLU A 299 -2.33 9.62 16.32
N MET A 300 -2.23 8.91 17.45
CA MET A 300 -1.00 8.28 17.89
C MET A 300 -0.58 7.12 16.97
N VAL A 301 0.71 7.05 16.62
CA VAL A 301 1.32 5.96 15.83
C VAL A 301 2.45 5.28 16.58
N GLN A 302 2.78 4.05 16.21
CA GLN A 302 3.51 3.11 17.07
C GLN A 302 4.90 3.59 17.53
N GLU A 303 5.62 4.35 16.73
CA GLU A 303 7.04 4.67 16.93
C GLU A 303 7.30 5.87 17.84
N SER A 304 8.50 5.88 18.43
CA SER A 304 9.09 7.08 19.03
C SER A 304 9.44 8.11 17.94
N PHE A 305 9.38 9.38 18.30
CA PHE A 305 9.73 10.47 17.41
C PHE A 305 11.24 10.46 17.13
N GLN A 306 11.57 10.63 15.85
CA GLN A 306 12.94 10.80 15.36
C GLN A 306 12.92 11.94 14.35
N LEU A 307 13.82 12.91 14.50
CA LEU A 307 14.03 13.96 13.50
C LEU A 307 14.37 13.37 12.13
N VAL A 308 14.08 14.14 11.10
CA VAL A 308 14.53 13.90 9.74
C VAL A 308 15.93 14.47 9.57
N HIS A 309 16.86 13.64 9.13
CA HIS A 309 18.23 14.01 8.84
C HIS A 309 18.62 13.46 7.46
N ALA A 310 18.89 14.36 6.50
CA ALA A 310 19.31 14.01 5.15
C ALA A 310 18.45 12.93 4.46
N GLY A 311 17.13 13.05 4.56
CA GLY A 311 16.20 12.12 3.91
C GLY A 311 16.01 10.77 4.61
N ARG A 312 16.48 10.61 5.85
CA ARG A 312 16.21 9.44 6.72
C ARG A 312 15.85 9.86 8.14
N ARG A 313 15.39 8.92 8.98
CA ARG A 313 15.26 9.15 10.43
C ARG A 313 16.64 9.26 11.09
N GLN A 314 16.81 10.19 12.02
CA GLN A 314 18.02 10.30 12.86
C GLN A 314 18.10 9.17 13.89
N GLY A 315 19.24 9.00 14.55
CA GLY A 315 19.45 7.91 15.52
C GLY A 315 18.83 8.11 16.91
N THR A 316 18.43 9.33 17.27
CA THR A 316 17.88 9.64 18.61
C THR A 316 16.37 9.47 18.66
N TYR A 317 15.89 8.74 19.67
CA TYR A 317 14.49 8.49 19.96
C TYR A 317 13.98 9.46 21.02
N GLY A 318 12.90 10.17 20.71
CA GLY A 318 12.24 11.15 21.57
C GLY A 318 10.91 10.65 22.12
N GLY A 319 9.95 11.56 22.22
CA GLY A 319 8.57 11.31 22.64
C GLY A 319 7.79 10.42 21.68
N PHE A 320 6.46 10.41 21.76
CA PHE A 320 5.63 9.65 20.83
C PHE A 320 5.18 10.52 19.64
N VAL A 321 4.95 9.87 18.50
CA VAL A 321 4.51 10.54 17.27
C VAL A 321 2.99 10.60 17.21
N VAL A 322 2.49 11.78 16.81
CA VAL A 322 1.09 12.00 16.48
C VAL A 322 0.96 12.55 15.05
N LYS A 323 -0.04 12.06 14.31
CA LYS A 323 -0.29 12.30 12.88
C LYS A 323 -1.67 12.94 12.64
N GLY A 324 -1.91 13.42 11.42
CA GLY A 324 -3.23 13.87 10.92
C GLY A 324 -3.69 15.28 11.33
N GLY A 325 -3.15 15.83 12.42
CA GLY A 325 -3.65 17.08 12.97
C GLY A 325 -5.02 16.90 13.65
N ASN A 326 -5.65 17.98 14.11
CA ASN A 326 -6.89 17.90 14.88
C ASN A 326 -7.83 19.07 14.55
N TYR A 327 -9.02 19.04 15.15
CA TYR A 327 -10.07 20.03 14.93
C TYR A 327 -9.70 21.49 15.28
N LEU A 328 -8.67 21.74 16.09
CA LEU A 328 -8.20 23.09 16.43
C LEU A 328 -7.19 23.66 15.43
N GLU A 329 -6.67 22.83 14.51
CA GLU A 329 -5.67 23.23 13.52
C GLU A 329 -6.28 24.08 12.40
N GLY A 330 -5.49 25.00 11.85
CA GLY A 330 -5.87 25.74 10.66
C GLY A 330 -5.55 24.96 9.37
N GLU A 331 -6.28 25.23 8.29
CA GLU A 331 -6.10 24.55 7.00
C GLU A 331 -4.65 24.55 6.50
N GLY A 332 -3.94 25.67 6.62
CA GLY A 332 -2.57 25.81 6.11
C GLY A 332 -1.53 24.94 6.83
N THR A 333 -1.81 24.44 8.03
CA THR A 333 -0.87 23.57 8.79
C THR A 333 -1.11 22.09 8.55
N LEU A 334 -2.25 21.72 7.97
CA LEU A 334 -2.66 20.33 7.80
C LEU A 334 -2.12 19.72 6.51
N PHE A 335 -1.47 18.56 6.64
CA PHE A 335 -0.97 17.75 5.53
C PHE A 335 -0.72 16.31 6.00
N THR A 336 -0.72 15.33 5.09
CA THR A 336 -0.60 13.90 5.44
C THR A 336 0.77 13.56 6.03
N GLY A 337 1.81 14.26 5.60
CA GLY A 337 3.18 14.16 6.11
C GLY A 337 3.40 14.78 7.49
N MET A 338 2.41 15.47 8.07
CA MET A 338 2.57 16.22 9.33
C MET A 338 2.90 15.29 10.49
N ARG A 339 3.85 15.70 11.34
CA ARG A 339 4.27 14.98 12.54
C ARG A 339 4.30 15.94 13.72
N ARG A 340 3.84 15.46 14.88
CA ARG A 340 4.06 16.11 16.17
C ARG A 340 4.71 15.15 17.13
N GLU A 341 5.55 15.72 17.98
CA GLU A 341 6.15 15.03 19.10
C GLU A 341 5.46 15.50 20.39
N TYR A 342 5.07 14.54 21.22
CA TYR A 342 4.60 14.80 22.58
C TYR A 342 5.44 13.98 23.57
N PRO A 343 5.74 14.51 24.76
CA PRO A 343 6.44 13.75 25.80
C PRO A 343 5.54 12.62 26.30
N LEU A 344 6.12 11.54 26.84
CA LEU A 344 5.34 10.45 27.44
C LEU A 344 4.74 10.82 28.80
N PHE A 345 5.37 11.76 29.52
CA PHE A 345 4.98 12.19 30.85
C PHE A 345 4.95 13.73 30.93
N ALA A 346 4.03 14.24 31.74
CA ALA A 346 4.01 15.65 32.13
C ALA A 346 5.10 15.93 33.19
N ALA A 347 5.32 17.21 33.50
CA ALA A 347 6.35 17.62 34.45
C ALA A 347 6.13 17.10 35.89
N ASP A 348 4.89 16.77 36.26
CA ASP A 348 4.52 16.18 37.54
C ASP A 348 4.64 14.64 37.59
N GLY A 349 5.09 14.03 36.50
CA GLY A 349 5.26 12.57 36.36
C GLY A 349 3.99 11.83 35.97
N THR A 350 2.86 12.51 35.79
CA THR A 350 1.64 11.87 35.26
C THR A 350 1.78 11.56 33.77
N GLU A 351 1.04 10.57 33.29
CA GLU A 351 1.05 10.22 31.87
C GLU A 351 0.52 11.39 31.01
N GLN A 352 1.28 11.76 29.98
CA GLN A 352 0.92 12.90 29.14
C GLN A 352 -0.32 12.57 28.30
N ASN A 353 -1.35 13.41 28.41
CA ASN A 353 -2.52 13.43 27.55
C ASN A 353 -2.85 14.86 27.10
N ASN A 354 -3.75 15.01 26.11
CA ASN A 354 -4.30 16.30 25.71
C ASN A 354 -5.69 16.14 25.09
N GLU A 355 -6.44 17.25 25.02
CA GLU A 355 -7.85 17.27 24.60
C GLU A 355 -8.10 16.87 23.13
N THR A 356 -7.06 16.75 22.30
CA THR A 356 -7.23 16.57 20.84
C THR A 356 -6.62 15.29 20.31
N THR A 357 -5.85 14.56 21.12
CA THR A 357 -5.14 13.35 20.67
C THR A 357 -5.91 12.10 21.05
N GLY A 358 -6.26 11.33 20.03
CA GLY A 358 -6.80 9.98 20.11
C GLY A 358 -5.93 9.03 19.30
N PHE A 359 -6.55 8.01 18.69
CA PHE A 359 -5.84 7.03 17.89
C PHE A 359 -6.78 6.26 16.97
N ARG A 360 -6.20 5.59 15.97
CA ARG A 360 -6.82 4.45 15.29
C ARG A 360 -5.98 3.21 15.49
N VAL A 361 -6.52 2.07 15.09
CA VAL A 361 -5.85 0.77 15.23
C VAL A 361 -5.45 0.16 13.89
N ALA A 362 -4.51 -0.76 13.91
CA ALA A 362 -4.14 -1.63 12.82
C ALA A 362 -4.09 -3.10 13.28
N VAL A 363 -4.14 -4.02 12.33
CA VAL A 363 -3.95 -5.46 12.61
C VAL A 363 -2.53 -5.85 12.22
N GLY A 364 -1.76 -6.29 13.21
CA GLY A 364 -0.43 -6.86 13.04
C GLY A 364 -0.40 -8.36 13.31
N ALA A 365 0.72 -8.99 13.01
CA ALA A 365 1.08 -10.36 13.33
C ALA A 365 2.60 -10.44 13.56
N LEU A 366 3.09 -11.61 14.00
CA LEU A 366 4.52 -11.87 14.04
C LEU A 366 5.11 -11.76 12.62
N SER A 367 6.24 -11.07 12.48
CA SER A 367 6.94 -10.91 11.19
C SER A 367 7.62 -12.19 10.71
N ALA A 368 8.05 -13.05 11.64
CA ALA A 368 8.71 -14.32 11.34
C ALA A 368 8.06 -15.50 12.10
N PRO A 369 6.80 -15.86 11.79
CA PRO A 369 6.15 -17.02 12.40
C PRO A 369 6.79 -18.32 11.92
N ARG A 370 6.66 -19.38 12.73
CA ARG A 370 7.31 -20.67 12.43
C ARG A 370 6.96 -21.25 11.06
N SER A 371 5.69 -21.13 10.70
CA SER A 371 5.14 -21.51 9.39
C SER A 371 5.76 -20.79 8.19
N ARG A 372 6.47 -19.66 8.39
CA ARG A 372 7.14 -18.89 7.31
C ARG A 372 8.67 -18.95 7.34
N TYR A 373 9.31 -19.52 8.36
CA TYR A 373 10.79 -19.50 8.44
C TYR A 373 11.46 -20.08 7.20
N LYS A 374 10.93 -21.18 6.63
CA LYS A 374 11.49 -21.78 5.41
C LYS A 374 11.39 -20.84 4.20
N GLU A 375 10.28 -20.12 4.05
CA GLU A 375 10.11 -19.12 2.99
C GLU A 375 11.05 -17.94 3.20
N LEU A 376 11.10 -17.38 4.41
CA LEU A 376 11.95 -16.24 4.76
C LEU A 376 13.43 -16.57 4.57
N PHE A 377 13.87 -17.74 5.03
CA PHE A 377 15.25 -18.19 4.85
C PHE A 377 15.59 -18.39 3.37
N ALA A 378 14.68 -18.96 2.58
CA ALA A 378 14.88 -19.12 1.14
C ALA A 378 14.91 -17.76 0.40
N GLN A 379 14.14 -16.76 0.84
CA GLN A 379 14.20 -15.39 0.31
C GLN A 379 15.53 -14.73 0.68
N TRP A 380 15.91 -14.75 1.96
CA TRP A 380 17.19 -14.21 2.43
C TRP A 380 18.40 -14.86 1.73
N GLN A 381 18.37 -16.17 1.49
CA GLN A 381 19.42 -16.87 0.74
C GLN A 381 19.50 -16.45 -0.74
N LYS A 382 18.43 -15.91 -1.31
CA LYS A 382 18.40 -15.37 -2.68
C LYS A 382 18.77 -13.90 -2.74
N GLU A 383 18.66 -13.18 -1.63
CA GLU A 383 19.13 -11.80 -1.55
C GLU A 383 20.65 -11.73 -1.73
N GLY A 384 21.10 -10.64 -2.36
CA GLY A 384 22.52 -10.43 -2.62
C GLY A 384 23.15 -11.41 -3.61
N ARG A 385 22.37 -12.23 -4.33
CA ARG A 385 22.85 -13.10 -5.42
C ARG A 385 23.19 -12.30 -6.67
N LEU A 386 24.37 -12.50 -7.22
CA LEU A 386 24.80 -11.86 -8.47
C LEU A 386 23.97 -12.35 -9.67
N ALA A 387 23.55 -13.61 -9.66
CA ALA A 387 22.66 -14.18 -10.68
C ALA A 387 21.28 -13.50 -10.72
N SER A 388 20.88 -12.78 -9.66
CA SER A 388 19.63 -12.01 -9.67
C SER A 388 19.73 -10.72 -10.52
N LEU A 389 20.95 -10.23 -10.77
CA LEU A 389 21.20 -8.99 -11.51
C LEU A 389 21.21 -9.18 -13.04
N THR A 390 21.52 -10.40 -13.52
CA THR A 390 21.69 -10.71 -14.94
C THR A 390 21.48 -12.19 -15.25
N ASP A 391 20.85 -12.49 -16.39
CA ASP A 391 20.68 -13.86 -16.89
C ASP A 391 21.98 -14.44 -17.49
N ALA A 392 23.05 -13.64 -17.56
CA ALA A 392 24.36 -14.10 -18.05
C ALA A 392 25.13 -14.94 -17.02
N ILE A 393 24.71 -14.92 -15.76
CA ILE A 393 25.31 -15.72 -14.69
C ILE A 393 24.30 -16.78 -14.29
N ASP A 394 24.62 -18.05 -14.58
CA ASP A 394 23.82 -19.17 -14.09
C ASP A 394 23.94 -19.29 -12.57
N ASP A 395 22.87 -19.73 -11.90
CA ASP A 395 22.85 -19.94 -10.45
C ASP A 395 23.94 -20.92 -9.97
N ALA A 396 24.35 -21.86 -10.82
CA ALA A 396 25.47 -22.77 -10.54
C ALA A 396 26.85 -22.09 -10.55
N GLN A 397 26.96 -20.96 -11.26
CA GLN A 397 28.19 -20.18 -11.41
C GLN A 397 28.22 -18.94 -10.52
N ASP A 398 27.17 -18.69 -9.72
CA ASP A 398 27.07 -17.51 -8.87
C ASP A 398 28.24 -17.45 -7.86
N PRO A 399 29.12 -16.43 -7.95
CA PRO A 399 30.26 -16.29 -7.04
C PRO A 399 29.85 -16.17 -5.57
N THR A 400 28.73 -15.53 -5.25
CA THR A 400 28.24 -15.39 -3.87
C THR A 400 27.79 -16.74 -3.31
N LYS A 401 27.23 -17.62 -4.16
CA LYS A 401 26.81 -18.98 -3.78
C LYS A 401 28.01 -19.89 -3.57
N ARG A 402 29.03 -19.72 -4.41
CA ARG A 402 30.32 -20.39 -4.23
C ARG A 402 31.00 -19.93 -2.93
N LEU A 403 30.95 -18.64 -2.61
CA LEU A 403 31.50 -18.09 -1.37
C LEU A 403 30.77 -18.62 -0.13
N ASP A 404 29.43 -18.65 -0.13
CA ASP A 404 28.65 -19.29 0.94
C ASP A 404 29.10 -20.75 1.18
N SER A 405 29.35 -21.49 0.10
CA SER A 405 29.80 -22.89 0.18
C SER A 405 31.21 -23.01 0.76
N ILE A 406 32.12 -22.09 0.42
CA ILE A 406 33.48 -22.03 0.98
C ILE A 406 33.42 -21.70 2.48
N ILE A 407 32.59 -20.73 2.88
CA ILE A 407 32.39 -20.35 4.29
C ILE A 407 31.85 -21.53 5.09
N ALA A 408 30.86 -22.26 4.55
CA ALA A 408 30.27 -23.41 5.22
C ALA A 408 31.24 -24.60 5.35
N ALA A 409 32.17 -24.77 4.41
CA ALA A 409 33.18 -25.83 4.42
C ALA A 409 34.44 -25.48 5.24
N SER A 410 34.64 -24.21 5.60
CA SER A 410 35.79 -23.75 6.38
C SER A 410 35.72 -24.28 7.81
N VAL A 411 36.81 -24.91 8.28
CA VAL A 411 36.94 -25.41 9.66
C VAL A 411 37.66 -24.42 10.59
N ASP A 412 38.27 -23.36 10.05
CA ASP A 412 38.91 -22.29 10.82
C ASP A 412 37.86 -21.22 11.18
N PRO A 413 37.53 -21.02 12.48
CA PRO A 413 36.55 -20.04 12.92
C PRO A 413 36.91 -18.60 12.56
N ARG A 414 38.20 -18.26 12.53
CA ARG A 414 38.64 -16.89 12.21
C ARG A 414 38.47 -16.62 10.72
N LEU A 415 38.93 -17.53 9.88
CA LEU A 415 38.74 -17.43 8.43
C LEU A 415 37.26 -17.41 8.06
N GLN A 416 36.45 -18.24 8.73
CA GLN A 416 35.00 -18.27 8.54
C GLN A 416 34.35 -16.92 8.87
N ALA A 417 34.76 -16.28 9.97
CA ALA A 417 34.28 -14.96 10.35
C ALA A 417 34.70 -13.87 9.35
N GLU A 418 35.97 -13.85 8.94
CA GLU A 418 36.48 -12.87 7.96
C GLU A 418 35.79 -13.01 6.59
N LEU A 419 35.65 -14.23 6.07
CA LEU A 419 34.92 -14.49 4.82
C LEU A 419 33.43 -14.18 4.95
N GLY A 420 32.85 -14.44 6.12
CA GLY A 420 31.46 -14.08 6.45
C GLY A 420 31.22 -12.57 6.32
N LEU A 421 32.10 -11.75 6.90
CA LEU A 421 32.01 -10.28 6.78
C LEU A 421 32.07 -9.81 5.33
N VAL A 422 33.03 -10.33 4.55
CA VAL A 422 33.17 -9.99 3.12
C VAL A 422 31.93 -10.40 2.32
N ASN A 423 31.36 -11.57 2.61
CA ASN A 423 30.17 -12.06 1.92
C ASN A 423 28.93 -11.21 2.23
N GLU A 424 28.74 -10.80 3.49
CA GLU A 424 27.63 -9.93 3.86
C GLU A 424 27.78 -8.52 3.23
N GLU A 425 28.99 -7.97 3.17
CA GLU A 425 29.24 -6.70 2.48
C GLU A 425 28.99 -6.82 0.97
N LEU A 426 29.42 -7.92 0.34
CA LEU A 426 29.16 -8.21 -1.07
C LEU A 426 27.65 -8.31 -1.34
N LYS A 427 26.92 -9.10 -0.54
CA LYS A 427 25.46 -9.24 -0.66
C LYS A 427 24.77 -7.89 -0.52
N ARG A 428 25.17 -7.07 0.45
CA ARG A 428 24.64 -5.71 0.63
C ARG A 428 24.86 -4.82 -0.60
N ASN A 429 26.05 -4.84 -1.18
CA ASN A 429 26.35 -4.08 -2.40
C ASN A 429 25.53 -4.57 -3.59
N VAL A 430 25.37 -5.89 -3.73
CA VAL A 430 24.52 -6.50 -4.77
C VAL A 430 23.06 -6.07 -4.60
N SER A 431 22.53 -6.07 -3.38
CA SER A 431 21.15 -5.61 -3.12
C SER A 431 20.93 -4.14 -3.46
N LEU A 432 21.90 -3.26 -3.17
CA LEU A 432 21.83 -1.85 -3.59
C LEU A 432 21.82 -1.69 -5.12
N ILE A 433 22.61 -2.49 -5.83
CA ILE A 433 22.62 -2.50 -7.30
C ILE A 433 21.29 -3.07 -7.83
N ALA A 434 20.76 -4.13 -7.22
CA ALA A 434 19.48 -4.74 -7.60
C ALA A 434 18.35 -3.69 -7.55
N GLN A 435 18.29 -2.91 -6.47
CA GLN A 435 17.29 -1.86 -6.29
C GLN A 435 17.35 -0.79 -7.40
N GLN A 436 18.56 -0.33 -7.76
CA GLN A 436 18.73 0.62 -8.86
C GLN A 436 18.32 0.03 -10.22
N ARG A 437 18.62 -1.26 -10.44
CA ARG A 437 18.25 -1.97 -11.67
C ARG A 437 16.75 -2.15 -11.78
N GLU A 438 16.05 -2.43 -10.69
CA GLU A 438 14.60 -2.51 -10.65
C GLU A 438 13.94 -1.19 -11.08
N GLU A 439 14.35 -0.05 -10.52
CA GLU A 439 13.80 1.25 -10.92
C GLU A 439 14.10 1.57 -12.39
N ALA A 440 15.33 1.28 -12.85
CA ALA A 440 15.72 1.49 -14.25
C ALA A 440 14.91 0.60 -15.23
N ALA A 441 14.67 -0.67 -14.88
CA ALA A 441 13.85 -1.58 -15.67
C ALA A 441 12.40 -1.08 -15.76
N GLY A 442 11.85 -0.57 -14.65
CA GLY A 442 10.52 0.02 -14.66
C GLY A 442 10.42 1.23 -15.59
N ASN A 443 11.36 2.17 -15.48
CA ASN A 443 11.41 3.35 -16.34
C ASN A 443 11.59 2.98 -17.83
N LEU A 444 12.38 1.95 -18.12
CA LEU A 444 12.55 1.43 -19.47
C LEU A 444 11.22 0.92 -20.07
N ILE A 445 10.46 0.13 -19.30
CA ILE A 445 9.16 -0.41 -19.75
C ILE A 445 8.18 0.72 -20.06
N GLN A 446 8.07 1.72 -19.18
CA GLN A 446 7.20 2.87 -19.39
C GLN A 446 7.63 3.69 -20.62
N SER A 447 8.93 3.97 -20.74
CA SER A 447 9.50 4.69 -21.88
C SER A 447 9.24 3.95 -23.20
N ALA A 448 9.50 2.64 -23.25
CA ALA A 448 9.28 1.84 -24.45
C ALA A 448 7.80 1.75 -24.84
N ALA A 449 6.88 1.71 -23.87
CA ALA A 449 5.45 1.79 -24.14
C ALA A 449 5.05 3.14 -24.79
N LEU A 450 5.65 4.25 -24.36
CA LEU A 450 5.45 5.57 -24.97
C LEU A 450 6.06 5.68 -26.37
N VAL A 451 7.24 5.08 -26.60
CA VAL A 451 7.84 5.01 -27.93
C VAL A 451 6.93 4.21 -28.87
N ALA A 452 6.39 3.07 -28.43
CA ALA A 452 5.41 2.31 -29.20
C ALA A 452 4.15 3.14 -29.51
N GLU A 453 3.67 3.97 -28.58
CA GLU A 453 2.54 4.89 -28.82
C GLU A 453 2.89 5.93 -29.88
N THR A 454 4.11 6.45 -29.83
CA THR A 454 4.64 7.39 -30.81
C THR A 454 4.71 6.78 -32.21
N VAL A 455 5.17 5.53 -32.35
CA VAL A 455 5.16 4.76 -33.62
C VAL A 455 3.75 4.70 -34.20
N ASN A 456 2.75 4.37 -33.38
CA ASN A 456 1.36 4.34 -33.83
C ASN A 456 0.83 5.71 -34.24
N ASN A 457 1.15 6.77 -33.49
CA ASN A 457 0.76 8.14 -33.83
C ASN A 457 1.37 8.61 -35.16
N TYR A 458 2.63 8.26 -35.42
CA TYR A 458 3.26 8.50 -36.73
C TYR A 458 2.55 7.73 -37.84
N ASN A 459 2.20 6.47 -37.63
CA ASN A 459 1.47 5.69 -38.62
C ASN A 459 0.11 6.30 -38.96
N ILE A 460 -0.68 6.71 -37.97
CA ILE A 460 -1.97 7.40 -38.19
C ILE A 460 -1.77 8.67 -39.00
N ARG A 461 -0.77 9.49 -38.64
CA ARG A 461 -0.45 10.72 -39.39
C ARG A 461 -0.05 10.42 -40.83
N LEU A 462 0.75 9.38 -41.06
CA LEU A 462 1.16 8.94 -42.39
C LEU A 462 -0.03 8.46 -43.23
N THR A 463 -0.94 7.68 -42.66
CA THR A 463 -2.17 7.25 -43.35
C THR A 463 -3.02 8.44 -43.77
N ASN A 464 -3.18 9.44 -42.89
CA ASN A 464 -3.91 10.66 -43.21
C ASN A 464 -3.21 11.47 -44.32
N LEU A 465 -1.89 11.65 -44.24
CA LEU A 465 -1.11 12.33 -45.28
C LEU A 465 -1.19 11.61 -46.63
N GLN A 466 -1.18 10.28 -46.65
CA GLN A 466 -1.37 9.47 -47.86
C GLN A 466 -2.74 9.72 -48.48
N LYS A 467 -3.79 9.77 -47.66
CA LYS A 467 -5.15 10.10 -48.12
C LYS A 467 -5.23 11.53 -48.66
N SER A 468 -4.68 12.52 -47.96
CA SER A 468 -4.63 13.92 -48.43
C SER A 468 -3.85 14.06 -49.73
N ARG A 469 -2.73 13.33 -49.87
CA ARG A 469 -1.97 13.28 -51.12
C ARG A 469 -2.81 12.71 -52.26
N GLN A 470 -3.52 11.60 -52.03
CA GLN A 470 -4.38 11.00 -53.05
C GLN A 470 -5.46 11.99 -53.51
N GLN A 471 -6.12 12.66 -52.56
CA GLN A 471 -7.12 13.69 -52.87
C GLN A 471 -6.54 14.86 -53.68
N ALA A 472 -5.33 15.31 -53.36
CA ALA A 472 -4.65 16.37 -54.13
C ALA A 472 -4.31 15.91 -55.55
N VAL A 473 -3.86 14.66 -55.72
CA VAL A 473 -3.62 14.05 -57.04
C VAL A 473 -4.93 13.96 -57.83
N ASP A 474 -6.01 13.49 -57.21
CA ASP A 474 -7.33 13.37 -57.85
C ASP A 474 -7.89 14.75 -58.25
N ALA A 475 -7.62 15.79 -57.46
CA ALA A 475 -7.99 17.18 -57.72
C ALA A 475 -7.05 17.91 -58.70
N LYS A 476 -5.98 17.25 -59.19
CA LYS A 476 -4.93 17.83 -60.04
C LYS A 476 -4.19 19.02 -59.41
N ASP A 477 -4.12 19.07 -58.08
CA ASP A 477 -3.31 20.04 -57.34
C ASP A 477 -1.89 19.48 -57.12
N GLU A 478 -1.03 19.69 -58.12
CA GLU A 478 0.35 19.19 -58.11
C GLU A 478 1.21 19.80 -56.99
N ALA A 479 0.95 21.05 -56.61
CA ALA A 479 1.71 21.74 -55.57
C ALA A 479 1.46 21.08 -54.20
N SER A 480 0.18 20.87 -53.85
CA SER A 480 -0.18 20.18 -52.61
C SER A 480 0.24 18.71 -52.63
N ALA A 481 0.10 18.01 -53.76
CA ALA A 481 0.53 16.62 -53.88
C ALA A 481 2.03 16.45 -53.63
N LYS A 482 2.87 17.38 -54.12
CA LYS A 482 4.31 17.39 -53.88
C LYS A 482 4.66 17.71 -52.42
N LEU A 483 3.96 18.67 -51.81
CA LEU A 483 4.14 19.01 -50.40
C LEU A 483 3.79 17.84 -49.48
N PHE A 484 2.67 17.15 -49.74
CA PHE A 484 2.31 15.95 -48.97
C PHE A 484 3.30 14.80 -49.19
N ALA A 485 3.85 14.62 -50.39
CA ALA A 485 4.89 13.61 -50.65
C ALA A 485 6.14 13.84 -49.78
N MET A 486 6.64 15.08 -49.73
CA MET A 486 7.78 15.43 -48.85
C MET A 486 7.45 15.20 -47.36
N ALA A 487 6.24 15.54 -46.93
CA ALA A 487 5.80 15.30 -45.56
C ALA A 487 5.70 13.79 -45.23
N ILE A 488 5.28 12.95 -46.19
CA ILE A 488 5.24 11.49 -46.05
C ILE A 488 6.65 10.93 -45.91
N ASP A 489 7.62 11.39 -46.71
CA ASP A 489 9.01 10.90 -46.64
C ASP A 489 9.66 11.26 -45.30
N ASN A 490 9.48 12.49 -44.83
CA ASN A 490 9.92 12.90 -43.49
C ASN A 490 9.24 12.08 -42.38
N GLY A 491 7.92 11.85 -42.51
CA GLY A 491 7.17 11.05 -41.55
C GLY A 491 7.61 9.58 -41.51
N ARG A 492 7.98 8.99 -42.66
CA ARG A 492 8.53 7.63 -42.75
C ARG A 492 9.89 7.55 -42.06
N SER A 493 10.78 8.52 -42.32
CA SER A 493 12.08 8.57 -41.63
C SER A 493 11.92 8.69 -40.11
N ALA A 494 10.96 9.50 -39.63
CA ALA A 494 10.65 9.60 -38.21
C ALA A 494 10.06 8.30 -37.62
N LEU A 495 9.19 7.62 -38.37
CA LEU A 495 8.64 6.31 -37.99
C LEU A 495 9.75 5.27 -37.86
N ASP A 496 10.62 5.17 -38.86
CA ASP A 496 11.74 4.22 -38.88
C ASP A 496 12.71 4.50 -37.72
N GLY A 497 12.99 5.79 -37.43
CA GLY A 497 13.78 6.19 -36.27
C GLY A 497 13.14 5.79 -34.93
N ALA A 498 11.82 5.95 -34.78
CA ALA A 498 11.11 5.53 -33.57
C ALA A 498 11.12 4.00 -33.39
N VAL A 499 11.01 3.22 -34.48
CA VAL A 499 11.14 1.76 -34.44
C VAL A 499 12.56 1.34 -34.06
N ALA A 500 13.59 2.02 -34.58
CA ALA A 500 14.97 1.76 -34.21
C ALA A 500 15.21 1.99 -32.70
N ILE A 501 14.73 3.12 -32.15
CA ILE A 501 14.79 3.40 -30.71
C ILE A 501 14.07 2.33 -29.90
N TYR A 502 12.92 1.86 -30.36
CA TYR A 502 12.19 0.78 -29.70
C TYR A 502 13.01 -0.52 -29.68
N ILE A 503 13.67 -0.89 -30.78
CA ILE A 503 14.53 -2.08 -30.86
C ILE A 503 15.77 -1.94 -29.96
N ASP A 504 16.39 -0.76 -29.89
CA ASP A 504 17.50 -0.49 -28.97
C ASP A 504 17.06 -0.65 -27.50
N ASN A 505 15.82 -0.27 -27.18
CA ASN A 505 15.24 -0.51 -25.88
C ASN A 505 15.01 -2.01 -25.61
N LEU A 506 14.71 -2.83 -26.62
CA LEU A 506 14.65 -4.31 -26.46
C LEU A 506 16.01 -4.86 -26.05
N ALA A 507 17.07 -4.45 -26.75
CA ALA A 507 18.44 -4.85 -26.43
C ALA A 507 18.83 -4.41 -25.01
N THR A 508 18.46 -3.19 -24.60
CA THR A 508 18.65 -2.72 -23.23
C THR A 508 17.84 -3.55 -22.22
N GLY A 509 16.62 -3.93 -22.57
CA GLY A 509 15.75 -4.80 -21.76
C GLY A 509 16.39 -6.15 -21.45
N THR A 510 17.12 -6.74 -22.39
CA THR A 510 17.83 -8.01 -22.17
C THR A 510 18.98 -7.94 -21.17
N ARG A 511 19.39 -6.74 -20.73
CA ARG A 511 20.39 -6.58 -19.66
C ARG A 511 19.82 -6.91 -18.28
N TYR A 512 18.50 -6.91 -18.13
CA TYR A 512 17.81 -7.25 -16.89
C TYR A 512 17.35 -8.71 -16.94
N THR A 513 17.25 -9.35 -15.78
CA THR A 513 16.69 -10.70 -15.69
C THR A 513 15.22 -10.71 -16.07
N ASP A 514 14.72 -11.85 -16.53
CA ASP A 514 13.29 -12.00 -16.80
C ASP A 514 12.44 -11.67 -15.57
N ALA A 515 12.86 -12.17 -14.40
CA ALA A 515 12.19 -11.94 -13.13
C ALA A 515 12.04 -10.45 -12.80
N VAL A 516 13.09 -9.64 -13.00
CA VAL A 516 13.04 -8.19 -12.78
C VAL A 516 12.09 -7.53 -13.78
N ILE A 517 12.17 -7.87 -15.07
CA ILE A 517 11.27 -7.31 -16.09
C ILE A 517 9.81 -7.61 -15.77
N GLN A 518 9.48 -8.86 -15.41
CA GLN A 518 8.11 -9.26 -15.08
C GLN A 518 7.60 -8.56 -13.80
N ALA A 519 8.44 -8.44 -12.77
CA ALA A 519 8.06 -7.78 -11.52
C ALA A 519 7.77 -6.29 -11.71
N GLN A 520 8.64 -5.58 -12.43
CA GLN A 520 8.44 -4.17 -12.71
C GLN A 520 7.27 -3.95 -13.69
N PHE A 521 7.12 -4.82 -14.69
CA PHE A 521 5.97 -4.78 -15.58
C PHE A 521 4.65 -4.92 -14.83
N GLN A 522 4.56 -5.82 -13.85
CA GLN A 522 3.37 -5.98 -13.03
C GLN A 522 3.04 -4.70 -12.24
N ARG A 523 4.05 -4.06 -11.60
CA ARG A 523 3.86 -2.79 -10.88
C ARG A 523 3.36 -1.68 -11.81
N ILE A 524 3.95 -1.58 -13.00
CA ILE A 524 3.59 -0.56 -14.01
C ILE A 524 2.21 -0.81 -14.58
N LYS A 525 1.87 -2.05 -14.85
CA LYS A 525 0.54 -2.42 -15.36
C LYS A 525 -0.54 -1.93 -14.41
N GLU A 526 -0.38 -2.21 -13.11
CA GLU A 526 -1.31 -1.75 -12.07
C GLU A 526 -1.41 -0.24 -11.98
N GLU A 527 -0.30 0.48 -12.15
CA GLU A 527 -0.30 1.94 -12.20
C GLU A 527 -1.03 2.48 -13.44
N LEU A 528 -0.76 1.89 -14.62
CA LEU A 528 -1.34 2.32 -15.89
C LEU A 528 -2.83 1.99 -15.99
N GLU A 529 -3.29 0.86 -15.45
CA GLU A 529 -4.70 0.46 -15.47
C GLU A 529 -5.61 1.47 -14.75
N ARG A 530 -5.05 2.29 -13.85
CA ARG A 530 -5.76 3.37 -13.15
C ARG A 530 -5.96 4.62 -14.02
N LYS A 531 -5.19 4.78 -15.10
CA LYS A 531 -5.30 5.96 -15.98
C LYS A 531 -6.39 5.74 -17.02
N PRO A 532 -7.45 6.56 -17.07
CA PRO A 532 -8.51 6.41 -18.05
C PRO A 532 -7.98 6.66 -19.47
N VAL A 533 -8.54 5.94 -20.45
CA VAL A 533 -8.23 6.04 -21.90
C VAL A 533 -6.79 5.65 -22.28
N LEU A 534 -5.79 6.46 -21.89
CA LEU A 534 -4.38 6.26 -22.24
C LEU A 534 -3.79 5.02 -21.56
N GLY A 535 -4.19 4.73 -20.32
CA GLY A 535 -3.69 3.61 -19.54
C GLY A 535 -3.83 2.27 -20.25
N LYS A 536 -5.02 1.97 -20.79
CA LYS A 536 -5.28 0.73 -21.56
C LYS A 536 -4.37 0.60 -22.78
N SER A 537 -4.08 1.71 -23.47
CA SER A 537 -3.19 1.72 -24.63
C SER A 537 -1.76 1.39 -24.20
N LEU A 538 -1.27 2.09 -23.17
CA LEU A 538 0.09 1.90 -22.66
C LEU A 538 0.29 0.51 -22.03
N VAL A 539 -0.70 -0.06 -21.36
CA VAL A 539 -0.66 -1.45 -20.85
C VAL A 539 -0.45 -2.43 -22.00
N THR A 540 -1.20 -2.27 -23.10
CA THR A 540 -1.07 -3.13 -24.28
C THR A 540 0.33 -3.06 -24.88
N ARG A 541 0.90 -1.84 -24.95
CA ARG A 541 2.24 -1.60 -25.49
C ARG A 541 3.37 -2.09 -24.57
N ALA A 542 3.22 -1.90 -23.27
CA ALA A 542 4.14 -2.43 -22.27
C ALA A 542 4.13 -3.97 -22.30
N THR A 543 2.96 -4.59 -22.42
CA THR A 543 2.81 -6.05 -22.59
C THR A 543 3.56 -6.53 -23.84
N LEU A 544 3.37 -5.81 -24.96
CA LEU A 544 4.04 -6.12 -26.22
C LEU A 544 5.56 -5.97 -26.11
N PHE A 545 6.04 -4.92 -25.44
CA PHE A 545 7.47 -4.70 -25.18
C PHE A 545 8.09 -5.82 -24.35
N VAL A 546 7.46 -6.21 -23.25
CA VAL A 546 7.96 -7.31 -22.41
C VAL A 546 8.05 -8.62 -23.20
N ARG A 547 7.05 -8.92 -24.03
CA ARG A 547 7.10 -10.08 -24.94
C ARG A 547 8.27 -9.98 -25.92
N HIS A 548 8.43 -8.83 -26.60
CA HIS A 548 9.52 -8.62 -27.54
C HIS A 548 10.91 -8.68 -26.87
N VAL A 549 11.05 -8.26 -25.60
CA VAL A 549 12.30 -8.43 -24.85
C VAL A 549 12.61 -9.92 -24.68
N GLY A 550 11.60 -10.74 -24.36
CA GLY A 550 11.74 -12.20 -24.30
C GLY A 550 12.17 -12.82 -25.64
N ASP A 551 11.52 -12.42 -26.74
CA ASP A 551 11.86 -12.90 -28.09
C ASP A 551 13.28 -12.46 -28.49
N TYR A 552 13.63 -11.20 -28.24
CA TYR A 552 14.96 -10.66 -28.50
C TYR A 552 16.04 -11.37 -27.69
N ARG A 553 15.76 -11.74 -26.43
CA ARG A 553 16.69 -12.51 -25.58
C ARG A 553 17.06 -13.84 -26.22
N GLN A 554 16.10 -14.52 -26.86
CA GLN A 554 16.33 -15.80 -27.55
C GLN A 554 17.02 -15.63 -28.90
N GLN A 555 16.59 -14.65 -29.69
CA GLN A 555 17.00 -14.51 -31.09
C GLN A 555 18.23 -13.61 -31.28
N ARG A 556 18.54 -12.75 -30.30
CA ARG A 556 19.60 -11.71 -30.31
C ARG A 556 19.52 -10.72 -31.47
N ARG A 557 18.38 -10.65 -32.15
CA ARG A 557 18.08 -9.74 -33.25
C ARG A 557 16.58 -9.51 -33.32
N ALA A 558 16.17 -8.38 -33.90
CA ALA A 558 14.79 -8.11 -34.27
C ALA A 558 14.77 -7.59 -35.71
N ASP A 559 13.78 -8.04 -36.49
CA ASP A 559 13.50 -7.48 -37.81
C ASP A 559 12.62 -6.22 -37.67
N PRO A 560 13.10 -5.03 -38.11
CA PRO A 560 12.32 -3.79 -37.99
C PRO A 560 10.93 -3.86 -38.63
N ALA A 561 10.80 -4.56 -39.76
CA ALA A 561 9.51 -4.67 -40.45
C ALA A 561 8.52 -5.53 -39.66
N ALA A 562 8.96 -6.67 -39.10
CA ALA A 562 8.15 -7.50 -38.21
C ALA A 562 7.73 -6.74 -36.94
N ILE A 563 8.68 -6.06 -36.27
CA ILE A 563 8.38 -5.26 -35.07
C ILE A 563 7.37 -4.16 -35.37
N LEU A 564 7.57 -3.40 -36.45
CA LEU A 564 6.62 -2.36 -36.87
C LEU A 564 5.23 -2.96 -37.10
N LYS A 565 5.13 -4.08 -37.81
CA LYS A 565 3.85 -4.76 -38.05
C LYS A 565 3.14 -5.11 -36.74
N GLU A 566 3.85 -5.63 -35.75
CA GLU A 566 3.27 -6.03 -34.46
C GLU A 566 2.89 -4.81 -33.60
N LEU A 567 3.71 -3.76 -33.58
CA LEU A 567 3.43 -2.47 -32.92
C LEU A 567 2.15 -1.80 -33.47
N LEU A 568 1.87 -1.98 -34.75
CA LEU A 568 0.65 -1.46 -35.39
C LEU A 568 -0.54 -2.40 -35.21
N ALA A 569 -0.31 -3.72 -35.18
CA ALA A 569 -1.35 -4.73 -35.00
C ALA A 569 -1.93 -4.75 -33.57
N SER A 570 -1.14 -4.38 -32.55
CA SER A 570 -1.61 -4.33 -31.16
C SER A 570 -2.75 -3.34 -30.91
N ASN A 571 -3.14 -2.56 -31.92
CA ASN A 571 -4.27 -1.63 -31.89
C ASN A 571 -5.55 -2.20 -32.56
N ALA A 572 -5.44 -3.28 -33.36
CA ALA A 572 -6.53 -3.82 -34.16
C ALA A 572 -7.60 -4.58 -33.36
N GLN A 573 -7.38 -4.84 -32.07
CA GLN A 573 -8.41 -5.39 -31.16
C GLN A 573 -9.43 -4.33 -30.68
N ARG A 574 -9.46 -3.14 -31.31
CA ARG A 574 -10.39 -2.04 -31.00
C ARG A 574 -11.33 -1.67 -32.16
N SER A 575 -11.47 -2.50 -33.19
CA SER A 575 -12.53 -2.33 -34.20
C SER A 575 -13.71 -3.23 -33.89
#